data_AF-A0A850MIZ9-F1
#
_entry.id   AF-A0A850MIZ9-F1
#
_cell.length_a   1.000
_cell.length_b   1.000
_cell.length_c   1.000
_cell.angle_alpha   90.00
_cell.angle_beta   90.00
_cell.angle_gamma   90.00
#
_symmetry.space_group_name_H-M   'P 1'
#
loop_
_entity.id
_entity.type
_entity.pdbx_description
1 polymer ?
#
loop_
_entity_poly.entity_id
_entity_poly.type
_entity_poly.pdbx_seq_one_letter_code
_entity_poly.pdbx_strand_id
1 'polypeptide(L)'
;MSEIHNVFILKDGIPVFHVNPVKKIIQNDQQVESKTKNMDSALIAGFLSAIASFAREIGIGTPITYATEEMKFSFLSQNDLLFILGTTDVQESEIRIILKEIAEKFVEMVSRNNINVTIANLSSFNDILKEILSKNIMKVDLLQDSRLMEHYAELIPHSHIVPETLERFSDTRRILFKLINGSNSIYEIAKATKQDPRTLLSLLRSYTKTGLVTFQRQNSTKVRRLNL
;
A
#
# COMPACT_ATOMS: atom_id res chain seq x y z
N MET A 1 3.46 -2.05 3.80
CA MET A 1 2.48 -0.92 3.81
C MET A 1 1.93 -0.90 2.41
N SER A 2 0.61 -0.94 2.26
CA SER A 2 0.01 -0.99 0.94
C SER A 2 0.29 0.29 0.17
N GLU A 3 0.84 0.13 -1.02
CA GLU A 3 1.25 1.27 -1.83
C GLU A 3 1.06 0.96 -3.31
N ILE A 4 0.58 1.97 -4.04
CA ILE A 4 0.58 1.99 -5.50
C ILE A 4 1.77 2.82 -5.93
N HIS A 5 2.71 2.19 -6.61
CA HIS A 5 3.98 2.79 -7.00
C HIS A 5 3.90 3.40 -8.39
N ASN A 6 3.37 2.63 -9.35
CA ASN A 6 3.50 2.92 -10.76
C ASN A 6 2.21 2.64 -11.52
N VAL A 7 1.94 3.48 -12.52
CA VAL A 7 0.90 3.25 -13.53
C VAL A 7 1.58 3.33 -14.89
N PHE A 8 1.38 2.32 -15.74
CA PHE A 8 1.80 2.34 -17.14
C PHE A 8 0.59 2.04 -18.04
N ILE A 9 0.52 2.72 -19.17
CA ILE A 9 -0.39 2.42 -20.26
C ILE A 9 0.48 2.30 -21.51
N LEU A 10 0.47 1.12 -22.11
CA LEU A 10 1.28 0.81 -23.28
C LEU A 10 0.39 0.59 -24.50
N LYS A 11 0.86 1.03 -25.67
CA LYS A 11 0.32 0.71 -26.97
C LYS A 11 1.42 0.03 -27.78
N ASP A 12 1.19 -1.23 -28.16
CA ASP A 12 2.17 -2.02 -28.93
C ASP A 12 3.56 -2.09 -28.26
N GLY A 13 3.55 -2.16 -26.92
CA GLY A 13 4.75 -2.19 -26.07
C GLY A 13 5.44 -0.86 -25.84
N ILE A 14 4.94 0.23 -26.45
CA ILE A 14 5.45 1.58 -26.27
C ILE A 14 4.63 2.28 -25.17
N PRO A 15 5.26 2.87 -24.14
CA PRO A 15 4.53 3.64 -23.13
C PRO A 15 3.92 4.89 -23.74
N VAL A 16 2.58 4.94 -23.78
CA VAL A 16 1.82 6.15 -24.18
C VAL A 16 1.52 7.03 -22.99
N PHE A 17 1.42 6.45 -21.79
CA PHE A 17 1.24 7.18 -20.55
C PHE A 17 1.93 6.43 -19.41
N HIS A 18 2.60 7.15 -18.52
CA HIS A 18 3.19 6.56 -17.33
C HIS A 18 3.29 7.56 -16.19
N VAL A 19 3.22 7.04 -14.97
CA VAL A 19 3.42 7.81 -13.74
C VAL A 19 4.29 6.98 -12.80
N ASN A 20 5.44 7.53 -12.44
CA ASN A 20 6.38 6.95 -11.50
C ASN A 20 7.19 8.05 -10.77
N PRO A 21 7.15 8.13 -9.43
CA PRO A 21 6.22 7.43 -8.54
C PRO A 21 4.84 8.12 -8.53
N VAL A 22 3.78 7.32 -8.40
CA VAL A 22 2.38 7.75 -8.28
C VAL A 22 2.15 8.74 -7.14
N LYS A 23 2.92 8.64 -6.04
CA LYS A 23 2.88 9.58 -4.91
C LYS A 23 3.01 11.05 -5.33
N LYS A 24 3.78 11.36 -6.38
CA LYS A 24 3.97 12.74 -6.87
C LYS A 24 2.66 13.37 -7.36
N ILE A 25 1.76 12.59 -7.95
CA ILE A 25 0.46 13.09 -8.43
C ILE A 25 -0.51 13.33 -7.27
N ILE A 26 -0.46 12.48 -6.24
CA ILE A 26 -1.39 12.56 -5.11
C ILE A 26 -1.05 13.75 -4.20
N GLN A 27 0.24 14.00 -3.95
CA GLN A 27 0.69 14.96 -2.93
C GLN A 27 0.77 16.42 -3.38
N ASN A 28 0.50 16.76 -4.65
CA ASN A 28 0.61 18.14 -5.17
C ASN A 28 1.98 18.82 -4.92
N ASP A 29 3.02 18.07 -4.58
CA ASP A 29 4.34 18.65 -4.34
C ASP A 29 5.01 18.98 -5.67
N GLN A 30 5.00 20.27 -6.01
CA GLN A 30 5.68 20.80 -7.20
C GLN A 30 7.21 20.69 -7.15
N GLN A 31 7.82 20.29 -6.04
CA GLN A 31 9.28 20.21 -5.95
C GLN A 31 9.74 19.14 -4.95
N VAL A 32 9.75 17.88 -5.37
CA VAL A 32 10.65 16.89 -4.75
C VAL A 32 11.35 16.13 -5.86
N GLU A 33 12.58 16.57 -6.16
CA GLU A 33 13.61 15.73 -6.78
C GLU A 33 13.91 14.56 -5.84
N SER A 34 13.04 13.55 -5.86
CA SER A 34 13.33 12.28 -5.21
C SER A 34 14.50 11.64 -5.97
N LYS A 35 15.68 11.63 -5.35
CA LYS A 35 16.86 10.83 -5.74
C LYS A 35 16.60 9.32 -5.63
N THR A 36 15.41 8.84 -5.93
CA THR A 36 15.17 7.45 -6.29
C THR A 36 15.57 7.32 -7.75
N LYS A 37 16.63 6.54 -8.00
CA LYS A 37 17.13 6.13 -9.32
C LYS A 37 16.00 6.18 -10.35
N ASN A 38 16.08 7.09 -11.31
CA ASN A 38 15.28 7.07 -12.53
C ASN A 38 15.67 5.79 -13.29
N MET A 39 15.17 4.65 -12.82
CA MET A 39 15.22 3.42 -13.58
C MET A 39 14.34 3.67 -14.80
N ASP A 40 14.92 3.52 -15.98
CA ASP A 40 14.36 4.02 -17.23
C ASP A 40 12.93 3.47 -17.42
N SER A 41 11.90 4.31 -17.29
CA SER A 41 10.50 3.89 -17.40
C SER A 41 10.23 3.14 -18.70
N ALA A 42 10.98 3.47 -19.76
CA ALA A 42 10.97 2.76 -21.03
C ALA A 42 11.50 1.32 -20.93
N LEU A 43 12.57 1.08 -20.17
CA LEU A 43 13.11 -0.26 -19.93
C LEU A 43 12.09 -1.13 -19.18
N ILE A 44 11.46 -0.58 -18.14
CA ILE A 44 10.43 -1.28 -17.36
C ILE A 44 9.22 -1.59 -18.25
N ALA A 45 8.73 -0.60 -18.99
CA ALA A 45 7.62 -0.78 -19.93
C ALA A 45 7.94 -1.86 -20.98
N GLY A 46 9.14 -1.82 -21.56
CA GLY A 46 9.59 -2.82 -22.54
C GLY A 46 9.66 -4.22 -21.95
N PHE A 47 10.22 -4.36 -20.75
CA PHE A 47 10.27 -5.65 -20.04
C PHE A 47 8.87 -6.20 -19.73
N LEU A 48 7.97 -5.37 -19.20
CA LEU A 48 6.61 -5.77 -18.87
C LEU A 48 5.80 -6.12 -20.13
N SER A 49 6.00 -5.37 -21.22
CA SER A 49 5.41 -5.70 -22.52
C SER A 49 5.94 -7.03 -23.06
N ALA A 50 7.24 -7.31 -22.90
CA ALA A 50 7.82 -8.57 -23.34
C ALA A 50 7.22 -9.77 -22.58
N ILE A 51 7.02 -9.64 -21.26
CA ILE A 51 6.30 -10.65 -20.45
C ILE A 51 4.89 -10.87 -21.00
N ALA A 52 4.14 -9.80 -21.27
CA ALA A 52 2.78 -9.90 -21.76
C ALA A 52 2.70 -10.52 -23.17
N SER A 53 3.64 -10.19 -24.05
CA SER A 53 3.73 -10.83 -25.38
C SER A 53 4.11 -12.30 -25.28
N PHE A 54 5.11 -12.63 -24.46
CA PHE A 54 5.53 -14.02 -24.25
C PHE A 54 4.37 -14.89 -23.73
N ALA A 55 3.62 -14.42 -22.73
CA ALA A 55 2.46 -15.13 -22.19
C ALA A 55 1.37 -15.39 -23.25
N ARG A 56 1.16 -14.45 -24.17
CA ARG A 56 0.24 -14.63 -25.31
C ARG A 56 0.76 -15.66 -26.30
N GLU A 57 2.04 -15.61 -26.65
CA GLU A 57 2.67 -16.54 -27.59
C GLU A 57 2.63 -17.98 -27.11
N ILE A 58 2.82 -18.22 -25.81
CA ILE A 58 2.73 -19.57 -25.22
C ILE A 58 1.29 -20.03 -24.92
N GLY A 59 0.28 -19.24 -25.29
CA GLY A 59 -1.14 -19.62 -25.19
C GLY A 59 -1.78 -19.41 -23.81
N ILE A 60 -1.11 -18.72 -22.87
CA ILE A 60 -1.69 -18.36 -21.56
C ILE A 60 -2.62 -17.14 -21.68
N GLY A 61 -2.47 -16.35 -22.74
CA GLY A 61 -3.23 -15.13 -22.97
C GLY A 61 -2.57 -13.90 -22.34
N THR A 62 -3.36 -12.92 -21.91
CA THR A 62 -2.81 -11.74 -21.22
C THR A 62 -2.45 -12.14 -19.78
N PRO A 63 -1.21 -11.91 -19.32
CA PRO A 63 -0.85 -12.21 -17.94
C PRO A 63 -1.76 -11.42 -17.00
N ILE A 64 -2.11 -11.98 -15.85
CA ILE A 64 -2.91 -11.26 -14.85
C ILE A 64 -1.98 -10.47 -13.93
N THR A 65 -0.91 -11.12 -13.47
CA THR A 65 0.02 -10.60 -12.47
C THR A 65 1.41 -11.17 -12.69
N TYR A 66 2.43 -10.34 -12.48
CA TYR A 66 3.83 -10.68 -12.31
C TYR A 66 4.29 -10.13 -10.96
N ALA A 67 4.97 -10.94 -10.14
CA ALA A 67 5.38 -10.55 -8.81
C ALA A 67 6.88 -10.77 -8.60
N THR A 68 7.49 -9.82 -7.91
CA THR A 68 8.86 -9.89 -7.36
C THR A 68 8.76 -9.86 -5.83
N GLU A 69 9.89 -10.01 -5.13
CA GLU A 69 9.93 -9.91 -3.67
C GLU A 69 9.45 -8.54 -3.15
N GLU A 70 9.66 -7.47 -3.92
CA GLU A 70 9.38 -6.09 -3.49
C GLU A 70 8.07 -5.54 -4.05
N MET A 71 7.69 -5.95 -5.26
CA MET A 71 6.59 -5.35 -6.02
C MET A 71 5.84 -6.36 -6.87
N LYS A 72 4.54 -6.10 -7.01
CA LYS A 72 3.62 -6.82 -7.88
C LYS A 72 3.12 -5.91 -9.00
N PHE A 73 3.24 -6.38 -10.24
CA PHE A 73 2.69 -5.74 -11.44
C PHE A 73 1.47 -6.52 -11.89
N SER A 74 0.32 -5.86 -11.97
CA SER A 74 -0.91 -6.45 -12.47
C SER A 74 -1.30 -5.81 -13.79
N PHE A 75 -1.85 -6.61 -14.70
CA PHE A 75 -2.07 -6.22 -16.09
C PHE A 75 -3.56 -6.30 -16.45
N LEU A 76 -3.98 -5.43 -17.35
CA LEU A 76 -5.28 -5.47 -17.99
C LEU A 76 -5.11 -5.06 -19.45
N SER A 77 -5.55 -5.90 -20.39
CA SER A 77 -5.57 -5.58 -21.81
C SER A 77 -6.97 -5.12 -22.22
N GLN A 78 -7.08 -3.96 -22.86
CA GLN A 78 -8.35 -3.42 -23.34
C GLN A 78 -8.12 -2.49 -24.55
N ASN A 79 -8.87 -2.69 -25.64
CA ASN A 79 -8.80 -1.88 -26.87
C ASN A 79 -7.36 -1.68 -27.38
N ASP A 80 -6.62 -2.78 -27.51
CA ASP A 80 -5.22 -2.82 -27.92
C ASP A 80 -4.23 -2.03 -27.03
N LEU A 81 -4.66 -1.64 -25.83
CA LEU A 81 -3.83 -1.03 -24.81
C LEU A 81 -3.56 -2.03 -23.69
N LEU A 82 -2.36 -1.97 -23.13
CA LEU A 82 -1.96 -2.72 -21.95
C LEU A 82 -1.82 -1.77 -20.76
N PHE A 83 -2.72 -1.89 -19.81
CA PHE A 83 -2.73 -1.16 -18.55
C PHE A 83 -2.00 -1.96 -17.48
N ILE A 84 -1.09 -1.32 -16.75
CA ILE A 84 -0.25 -1.98 -15.76
C ILE A 84 -0.21 -1.17 -14.47
N LEU A 85 -0.45 -1.82 -13.34
CA LEU A 85 -0.37 -1.22 -12.01
C LEU A 85 0.71 -1.91 -11.18
N GLY A 86 1.71 -1.16 -10.75
CA GLY A 86 2.75 -1.61 -9.82
C GLY A 86 2.36 -1.32 -8.37
N THR A 87 2.32 -2.34 -7.52
CA THR A 87 1.82 -2.26 -6.14
C THR A 87 2.65 -3.09 -5.16
N THR A 88 2.60 -2.73 -3.87
CA THR A 88 3.07 -3.56 -2.75
C THR A 88 1.90 -3.76 -1.79
N ASP A 89 1.70 -4.99 -1.28
CA ASP A 89 0.66 -5.34 -0.30
C ASP A 89 -0.81 -4.99 -0.65
N VAL A 90 -1.17 -4.76 -1.92
CA VAL A 90 -2.58 -4.50 -2.34
C VAL A 90 -3.27 -5.79 -2.79
N GLN A 91 -4.54 -5.99 -2.39
CA GLN A 91 -5.30 -7.19 -2.76
C GLN A 91 -5.60 -7.23 -4.27
N GLU A 92 -5.59 -8.43 -4.86
CA GLU A 92 -5.78 -8.56 -6.31
C GLU A 92 -7.16 -8.05 -6.78
N SER A 93 -8.21 -8.30 -6.00
CA SER A 93 -9.56 -7.81 -6.30
C SER A 93 -9.62 -6.28 -6.37
N GLU A 94 -8.94 -5.59 -5.47
CA GLU A 94 -8.85 -4.13 -5.44
C GLU A 94 -8.06 -3.61 -6.64
N ILE A 95 -6.91 -4.23 -6.95
CA ILE A 95 -6.10 -3.87 -8.11
C ILE A 95 -6.91 -4.00 -9.41
N ARG A 96 -7.70 -5.06 -9.56
CA ARG A 96 -8.56 -5.25 -10.74
C ARG A 96 -9.61 -4.16 -10.88
N ILE A 97 -10.22 -3.72 -9.77
CA ILE A 97 -11.19 -2.62 -9.78
C ILE A 97 -10.50 -1.33 -10.23
N ILE A 98 -9.34 -1.01 -9.66
CA ILE A 98 -8.57 0.19 -10.00
C ILE A 98 -8.15 0.17 -11.47
N LEU A 99 -7.56 -0.93 -11.95
CA LEU A 99 -7.14 -1.08 -13.34
C LEU A 99 -8.31 -0.93 -14.32
N LYS A 100 -9.46 -1.51 -13.99
CA LYS A 100 -10.68 -1.40 -14.81
C LYS A 100 -11.17 0.04 -14.88
N GLU A 101 -11.22 0.74 -13.74
CA GLU A 101 -11.63 2.15 -13.69
C GLU A 101 -10.67 3.06 -14.48
N ILE A 102 -9.35 2.83 -14.36
CA ILE A 102 -8.32 3.53 -15.16
C ILE A 102 -8.55 3.27 -16.65
N ALA A 103 -8.73 2.01 -17.05
CA ALA A 103 -8.89 1.64 -18.46
C ALA A 103 -10.15 2.24 -19.07
N GLU A 104 -11.30 2.15 -18.38
CA GLU A 104 -12.56 2.73 -18.83
C GLU A 104 -12.44 4.24 -19.02
N LYS A 105 -11.88 4.96 -18.04
CA LYS A 105 -11.75 6.42 -18.11
C LYS A 105 -10.74 6.88 -19.15
N PHE A 106 -9.63 6.15 -19.31
CA PHE A 106 -8.64 6.46 -20.33
C PHE A 106 -9.21 6.27 -21.73
N VAL A 107 -9.86 5.14 -21.99
CA VAL A 107 -10.50 4.84 -23.27
C VAL A 107 -11.61 5.84 -23.57
N GLU A 108 -12.44 6.20 -22.59
CA GLU A 108 -13.48 7.23 -22.72
C GLU A 108 -12.88 8.57 -23.16
N MET A 109 -11.81 9.02 -22.48
CA MET A 109 -11.11 10.28 -22.80
C MET A 109 -10.54 10.27 -24.22
N VAL A 110 -9.89 9.17 -24.61
CA VAL A 110 -9.29 9.02 -25.95
C VAL A 110 -10.35 9.01 -27.04
N SER A 111 -11.42 8.25 -26.82
CA SER A 111 -12.48 8.06 -27.83
C SER A 111 -13.31 9.31 -28.02
N ARG A 112 -13.70 9.99 -26.93
CA ARG A 112 -14.51 11.21 -26.97
C ARG A 112 -13.84 12.37 -27.68
N ASN A 113 -12.51 12.45 -27.58
CA ASN A 113 -11.71 13.53 -28.14
C ASN A 113 -10.97 13.12 -29.42
N ASN A 114 -11.22 11.90 -29.93
CA ASN A 114 -10.55 11.32 -31.10
C ASN A 114 -9.01 11.44 -31.04
N ILE A 115 -8.43 11.14 -29.88
CA ILE A 115 -7.02 11.37 -29.58
C ILE A 115 -6.18 10.23 -30.18
N ASN A 116 -5.14 10.58 -30.91
CA ASN A 116 -4.10 9.61 -31.23
C ASN A 116 -3.12 9.46 -30.06
N VAL A 117 -3.25 8.38 -29.30
CA VAL A 117 -2.47 8.10 -28.08
C VAL A 117 -0.95 8.01 -28.31
N THR A 118 -0.48 7.78 -29.54
CA THR A 118 0.96 7.65 -29.80
C THR A 118 1.68 8.99 -29.91
N ILE A 119 0.95 10.09 -30.16
CA ILE A 119 1.52 11.42 -30.41
C ILE A 119 0.92 12.52 -29.52
N ALA A 120 -0.23 12.27 -28.90
CA ALA A 120 -0.91 13.29 -28.12
C ALA A 120 -0.28 13.49 -26.74
N ASN A 121 -0.39 14.72 -26.24
CA ASN A 121 -0.14 14.98 -24.84
C ASN A 121 -1.32 14.48 -23.99
N LEU A 122 -1.05 13.46 -23.16
CA LEU A 122 -2.04 12.82 -22.29
C LEU A 122 -1.99 13.34 -20.84
N SER A 123 -1.33 14.48 -20.59
CA SER A 123 -1.21 15.06 -19.25
C SER A 123 -2.56 15.41 -18.61
N SER A 124 -3.60 15.66 -19.40
CA SER A 124 -4.97 15.87 -18.91
C SER A 124 -5.55 14.63 -18.19
N PHE A 125 -4.99 13.44 -18.45
CA PHE A 125 -5.38 12.23 -17.73
C PHE A 125 -4.86 12.19 -16.28
N ASN A 126 -3.87 13.01 -15.91
CA ASN A 126 -3.31 13.03 -14.56
C ASN A 126 -4.37 13.34 -13.50
N ASP A 127 -5.28 14.29 -13.77
CA ASP A 127 -6.33 14.67 -12.82
C ASP A 127 -7.36 13.54 -12.63
N ILE A 128 -7.73 12.88 -13.74
CA ILE A 128 -8.63 11.72 -13.73
C ILE A 128 -7.99 10.57 -12.95
N LEU A 129 -6.72 10.27 -13.22
CA LEU A 129 -5.97 9.25 -12.51
C LEU A 129 -5.87 9.56 -11.02
N LYS A 130 -5.58 10.82 -10.67
CA LYS A 130 -5.53 11.27 -9.28
C LYS A 130 -6.85 11.02 -8.55
N GLU A 131 -7.97 11.31 -9.18
CA GLU A 131 -9.30 11.07 -8.62
C GLU A 131 -9.53 9.58 -8.34
N ILE A 132 -9.26 8.72 -9.34
CA ILE A 132 -9.40 7.26 -9.23
C ILE A 132 -8.53 6.72 -8.08
N LEU A 133 -7.26 7.11 -8.06
CA LEU A 133 -6.32 6.61 -7.07
C LEU A 133 -6.65 7.13 -5.67
N SER A 134 -7.06 8.39 -5.51
CA SER A 134 -7.42 8.95 -4.20
C SER A 134 -8.63 8.22 -3.60
N LYS A 135 -9.66 7.91 -4.40
CA LYS A 135 -10.84 7.14 -3.96
C LYS A 135 -10.47 5.73 -3.48
N ASN A 136 -9.59 5.07 -4.21
CA ASN A 136 -9.27 3.66 -3.97
C ASN A 136 -8.17 3.49 -2.91
N ILE A 137 -7.16 4.38 -2.85
CA ILE A 137 -6.12 4.35 -1.81
C ILE A 137 -6.71 4.66 -0.43
N MET A 138 -7.61 5.64 -0.31
CA MET A 138 -8.29 5.92 0.98
C MET A 138 -9.14 4.74 1.46
N LYS A 139 -9.76 3.97 0.56
CA LYS A 139 -10.48 2.73 0.94
C LYS A 139 -9.56 1.62 1.43
N VAL A 140 -8.39 1.46 0.81
CA VAL A 140 -7.41 0.43 1.19
C VAL A 140 -6.81 0.74 2.57
N ASP A 141 -6.47 2.00 2.85
CA ASP A 141 -6.00 2.42 4.18
C ASP A 141 -7.08 2.19 5.25
N LEU A 142 -8.35 2.50 4.98
CA LEU A 142 -9.44 2.29 5.93
C LEU A 142 -9.75 0.81 6.18
N LEU A 143 -9.71 -0.05 5.16
CA LEU A 143 -9.98 -1.49 5.30
C LEU A 143 -8.83 -2.25 5.96
N GLN A 144 -7.57 -1.87 5.69
CA GLN A 144 -6.43 -2.37 6.45
C GLN A 144 -6.45 -1.85 7.89
N ASP A 145 -6.80 -0.57 8.10
CA ASP A 145 -6.93 0.00 9.44
C ASP A 145 -7.98 -0.73 10.28
N SER A 146 -9.14 -1.06 9.73
CA SER A 146 -10.17 -1.83 10.46
C SER A 146 -9.69 -3.24 10.80
N ARG A 147 -9.05 -3.96 9.86
CA ARG A 147 -8.55 -5.33 10.09
C ARG A 147 -7.37 -5.37 11.05
N LEU A 148 -6.48 -4.38 10.98
CA LEU A 148 -5.34 -4.26 11.86
C LEU A 148 -5.80 -3.84 13.27
N MET A 149 -6.75 -2.89 13.40
CA MET A 149 -7.34 -2.49 14.68
C MET A 149 -8.03 -3.64 15.41
N GLU A 150 -8.80 -4.47 14.71
CA GLU A 150 -9.41 -5.68 15.30
C GLU A 150 -8.36 -6.64 15.86
N HIS A 151 -7.22 -6.79 15.18
CA HIS A 151 -6.11 -7.60 15.68
C HIS A 151 -5.31 -6.95 16.81
N TYR A 152 -5.34 -5.63 16.97
CA TYR A 152 -4.60 -4.92 18.02
C TYR A 152 -5.37 -4.78 19.33
N ALA A 153 -6.70 -4.89 19.30
CA ALA A 153 -7.52 -4.94 20.51
C ALA A 153 -7.08 -6.07 21.45
N GLU A 154 -6.60 -7.18 20.88
CA GLU A 154 -6.17 -8.36 21.63
C GLU A 154 -4.67 -8.37 22.00
N LEU A 155 -3.90 -7.35 21.58
CA LEU A 155 -2.46 -7.31 21.87
C LEU A 155 -2.16 -6.65 23.22
N ILE A 156 -1.43 -7.41 24.04
CA ILE A 156 -0.94 -6.98 25.35
C ILE A 156 0.59 -6.84 25.27
N PRO A 157 1.13 -5.61 25.26
CA PRO A 157 2.56 -5.40 25.27
C PRO A 157 3.16 -5.74 26.63
N HIS A 158 4.35 -6.34 26.61
CA HIS A 158 5.16 -6.69 27.77
C HIS A 158 6.53 -6.02 27.65
N SER A 159 6.96 -5.33 28.71
CA SER A 159 8.26 -4.67 28.78
C SER A 159 9.31 -5.63 29.33
N HIS A 160 10.49 -5.64 28.73
CA HIS A 160 11.68 -6.37 29.20
C HIS A 160 12.79 -5.44 29.68
N ILE A 161 12.47 -4.16 29.91
CA ILE A 161 13.43 -3.19 30.42
C ILE A 161 13.68 -3.43 31.91
N VAL A 162 14.95 -3.55 32.27
CA VAL A 162 15.40 -3.51 33.67
C VAL A 162 15.29 -2.09 34.25
N PRO A 163 14.88 -1.93 35.52
CA PRO A 163 14.60 -0.62 36.13
C PRO A 163 15.73 0.41 36.00
N GLU A 164 16.98 -0.01 36.10
CA GLU A 164 18.17 0.85 36.02
C GLU A 164 18.35 1.45 34.62
N THR A 165 17.89 0.74 33.58
CA THR A 165 17.87 1.25 32.20
C THR A 165 16.72 2.21 31.98
N LEU A 166 15.61 2.03 32.72
CA LEU A 166 14.46 2.91 32.68
C LEU A 166 14.85 4.34 33.09
N GLU A 167 15.72 4.50 34.09
CA GLU A 167 16.17 5.80 34.61
C GLU A 167 16.90 6.67 33.59
N ARG A 168 17.47 6.06 32.54
CA ARG A 168 18.17 6.74 31.45
C ARG A 168 17.24 7.29 30.37
N PHE A 169 15.95 6.93 30.41
CA PHE A 169 14.96 7.44 29.46
C PHE A 169 14.33 8.75 29.92
N SER A 170 13.78 9.49 28.95
CA SER A 170 12.94 10.66 29.24
C SER A 170 11.71 10.27 30.08
N ASP A 171 11.16 11.24 30.82
CA ASP A 171 9.97 11.03 31.67
C ASP A 171 8.80 10.41 30.92
N THR A 172 8.54 10.88 29.70
CA THR A 172 7.48 10.35 28.83
C THR A 172 7.69 8.87 28.52
N ARG A 173 8.92 8.45 28.23
CA ARG A 173 9.25 7.05 27.95
C ARG A 173 9.20 6.20 29.22
N ARG A 174 9.66 6.74 30.35
CA ARG A 174 9.56 6.07 31.66
C ARG A 174 8.10 5.78 32.02
N ILE A 175 7.22 6.76 31.85
CA ILE A 175 5.77 6.60 32.10
C ILE A 175 5.19 5.54 31.16
N LEU A 176 5.53 5.61 29.87
CA LEU A 176 5.07 4.62 28.89
C LEU A 176 5.48 3.19 29.30
N PHE A 177 6.75 2.95 29.58
CA PHE A 177 7.21 1.60 29.94
C PHE A 177 6.68 1.11 31.28
N LYS A 178 6.36 1.99 32.23
CA LYS A 178 5.63 1.64 33.47
C LYS A 178 4.21 1.15 33.20
N LEU A 179 3.56 1.66 32.15
CA LEU A 179 2.20 1.25 31.75
C LEU A 179 2.18 -0.08 30.98
N ILE A 180 3.33 -0.51 30.44
CA ILE A 180 3.53 -1.79 29.73
C ILE A 180 3.92 -2.88 30.75
N ASN A 181 2.95 -3.29 31.56
CA ASN A 181 3.14 -4.29 32.62
C ASN A 181 2.65 -5.70 32.23
N GLY A 182 2.25 -5.91 30.96
CA GLY A 182 1.67 -7.19 30.52
C GLY A 182 0.21 -7.41 30.93
N SER A 183 -0.47 -6.38 31.46
CA SER A 183 -1.89 -6.46 31.84
C SER A 183 -2.78 -5.52 31.03
N ASN A 184 -2.24 -4.39 30.59
CA ASN A 184 -2.99 -3.39 29.84
C ASN A 184 -2.90 -3.63 28.33
N SER A 185 -4.02 -3.50 27.64
CA SER A 185 -4.09 -3.45 26.19
C SER A 185 -3.46 -2.16 25.64
N ILE A 186 -3.16 -2.14 24.35
CA ILE A 186 -2.67 -0.93 23.66
C ILE A 186 -3.64 0.24 23.83
N TYR A 187 -4.96 -0.02 23.84
CA TYR A 187 -5.98 1.03 23.97
C TYR A 187 -6.02 1.64 25.37
N GLU A 188 -5.84 0.84 26.40
CA GLU A 188 -5.78 1.32 27.78
C GLU A 188 -4.53 2.17 28.01
N ILE A 189 -3.38 1.75 27.47
CA ILE A 189 -2.14 2.51 27.53
C ILE A 189 -2.27 3.82 26.73
N ALA A 190 -2.89 3.78 25.54
CA ALA A 190 -3.14 4.96 24.72
C ALA A 190 -4.03 5.99 25.44
N LYS A 191 -5.12 5.53 26.07
CA LYS A 191 -6.00 6.37 26.89
C LYS A 191 -5.24 6.99 28.07
N ALA A 192 -4.42 6.21 28.77
CA ALA A 192 -3.65 6.70 29.92
C ALA A 192 -2.58 7.73 29.51
N THR A 193 -1.98 7.57 28.32
CA THR A 193 -0.95 8.47 27.79
C THR A 193 -1.51 9.63 26.97
N LYS A 194 -2.83 9.68 26.74
CA LYS A 194 -3.50 10.61 25.81
C LYS A 194 -2.90 10.58 24.40
N GLN A 195 -2.46 9.40 23.97
CA GLN A 195 -1.93 9.17 22.63
C GLN A 195 -2.97 8.46 21.77
N ASP A 196 -2.87 8.65 20.47
CA ASP A 196 -3.60 7.81 19.52
C ASP A 196 -3.03 6.37 19.58
N PRO A 197 -3.88 5.32 19.71
CA PRO A 197 -3.45 3.93 19.75
C PRO A 197 -2.54 3.51 18.58
N ARG A 198 -2.69 4.12 17.39
CA ARG A 198 -1.84 3.81 16.21
C ARG A 198 -0.44 4.32 16.42
N THR A 199 -0.33 5.58 16.83
CA THR A 199 0.93 6.24 17.13
C THR A 199 1.68 5.48 18.22
N LEU A 200 0.95 5.05 19.26
CA LEU A 200 1.50 4.23 20.33
C LEU A 200 1.99 2.87 19.83
N LEU A 201 1.19 2.14 19.05
CA LEU A 201 1.60 0.84 18.51
C LEU A 201 2.85 0.94 17.63
N SER A 202 2.90 1.94 16.74
CA SER A 202 4.06 2.18 15.87
C SER A 202 5.33 2.40 16.70
N LEU A 203 5.21 3.21 17.75
CA LEU A 203 6.29 3.44 18.71
C LEU A 203 6.71 2.12 19.40
N LEU A 204 5.76 1.32 19.89
CA LEU A 204 6.06 0.04 20.55
C LEU A 204 6.70 -1.00 19.62
N ARG A 205 6.32 -1.02 18.34
CA ARG A 205 6.98 -1.87 17.32
C ARG A 205 8.44 -1.49 17.06
N SER A 206 8.81 -0.22 17.23
CA SER A 206 10.22 0.14 17.17
C SER A 206 11.03 -0.52 18.29
N TYR A 207 10.40 -0.72 19.46
CA TYR A 207 11.00 -1.36 20.62
C TYR A 207 10.96 -2.90 20.59
N THR A 208 10.10 -3.52 19.76
CA THR A 208 10.19 -4.97 19.55
C THR A 208 11.45 -5.36 18.80
N LYS A 209 11.92 -4.52 17.87
CA LYS A 209 13.18 -4.74 17.13
C LYS A 209 14.40 -4.77 18.05
N THR A 210 14.35 -4.03 19.15
CA THR A 210 15.43 -3.97 20.15
C THR A 210 15.20 -4.95 21.31
N GLY A 211 14.16 -5.78 21.25
CA GLY A 211 13.82 -6.75 22.30
C GLY A 211 13.27 -6.13 23.59
N LEU A 212 13.02 -4.81 23.63
CA LEU A 212 12.55 -4.11 24.83
C LEU A 212 11.06 -4.31 25.08
N VAL A 213 10.30 -4.65 24.04
CA VAL A 213 8.87 -4.95 24.11
C VAL A 213 8.57 -6.25 23.37
N THR A 214 7.67 -7.07 23.89
CA THR A 214 7.03 -8.17 23.15
C THR A 214 5.52 -8.05 23.22
N PHE A 215 4.80 -8.57 22.23
CA PHE A 215 3.34 -8.62 22.26
C PHE A 215 2.84 -10.03 22.53
N GLN A 216 1.91 -10.18 23.46
CA GLN A 216 1.13 -11.41 23.64
C GLN A 216 -0.30 -11.18 23.17
N ARG A 217 -0.94 -12.20 22.61
CA ARG A 217 -2.38 -12.18 22.37
C ARG A 217 -3.09 -12.57 23.65
N GLN A 218 -4.13 -11.83 24.01
CA GLN A 218 -5.05 -12.24 25.05
C GLN A 218 -5.66 -13.58 24.60
N ASN A 219 -5.35 -14.68 25.29
CA ASN A 219 -6.00 -15.96 25.03
C ASN A 219 -7.50 -15.75 25.27
N SER A 220 -8.28 -15.66 24.20
CA SER A 220 -9.73 -15.70 24.32
C SER A 220 -10.07 -17.08 24.86
N THR A 221 -10.31 -17.14 26.17
CA THR A 221 -10.84 -18.32 26.83
C THR A 221 -12.09 -18.70 26.04
N LYS A 222 -12.04 -19.82 25.31
CA LYS A 222 -13.17 -20.40 24.60
C LYS A 222 -14.37 -20.34 25.54
N VAL A 223 -15.31 -19.43 25.26
CA VAL A 223 -16.65 -19.49 25.84
C VAL A 223 -17.24 -20.78 25.30
N ARG A 224 -17.10 -21.87 26.09
CA ARG A 224 -17.91 -23.07 25.93
C ARG A 224 -19.34 -22.56 25.99
N ARG A 225 -20.02 -22.51 24.84
CA ARG A 225 -21.47 -22.43 24.79
C ARG A 225 -21.99 -23.62 25.58
N LEU A 226 -22.43 -23.36 26.80
CA LEU A 226 -23.35 -24.23 27.50
C LEU A 226 -24.65 -24.13 26.71
N ASN A 227 -24.95 -25.19 25.96
CA ASN A 227 -26.29 -25.41 25.44
C ASN A 227 -27.20 -25.68 26.65
N LEU A 228 -28.11 -24.74 26.91
CA LEU A 228 -29.41 -24.98 27.51
C LEU A 228 -30.43 -24.20 26.69
#